data_AF-A0A1Q4DT47-F1
#
_entry.id   AF-A0A1Q4DT47-F1
#
_cell.length_a   1.000
_cell.length_b   1.000
_cell.length_c   1.000
_cell.angle_alpha   90.00
_cell.angle_beta   90.00
_cell.angle_gamma   90.00
#
_symmetry.space_group_name_H-M   'P 1'
#
loop_
_entity.id
_entity.type
_entity.pdbx_description
1 polymer ?
#
loop_
_entity_poly.entity_id
_entity_poly.type
_entity_poly.pdbx_seq_one_letter_code
_entity_poly.pdbx_strand_id
1 'polypeptide(L)'
;MGRRAMTTPPPSPREIADLTARLRALTGCRADEAERAAFLEDKEALLDRMADDEGSAVAVQPPMTAETAARALAGPGRTLDDSRALVRQYLDEVSRQVGVPVHRWGLDEEDLRAIGSGAVTAADPEQARREQLATWHADDHGLDAGIDLVRER
;
A
#
# COMPACT_ATOMS: atom_id res chain seq x y z
N MET A 1 -6.30 9.94 -38.38
CA MET A 1 -6.96 10.91 -37.48
C MET A 1 -6.34 10.73 -36.10
N GLY A 2 -5.52 11.69 -35.67
CA GLY A 2 -4.78 11.59 -34.41
C GLY A 2 -5.72 11.76 -33.21
N ARG A 3 -5.73 10.80 -32.29
CA ARG A 3 -6.33 10.97 -30.97
C ARG A 3 -5.47 12.01 -30.26
N ARG A 4 -6.01 13.21 -30.05
CA ARG A 4 -5.40 14.19 -29.14
C ARG A 4 -5.35 13.52 -27.76
N ALA A 5 -4.16 13.20 -27.29
CA ALA A 5 -3.93 12.87 -25.89
C ALA A 5 -4.31 14.11 -25.08
N MET A 6 -5.54 14.13 -24.60
CA MET A 6 -5.98 15.04 -23.57
C MET A 6 -5.38 14.43 -22.31
N THR A 7 -4.18 14.88 -21.93
CA THR A 7 -3.54 14.46 -20.68
C THR A 7 -4.49 14.83 -19.55
N THR A 8 -5.29 13.85 -19.15
CA THR A 8 -6.24 14.01 -18.06
C THR A 8 -5.40 14.06 -16.80
N PRO A 9 -5.60 15.05 -15.92
CA PRO A 9 -4.80 15.16 -14.72
C PRO A 9 -4.91 13.88 -13.86
N PRO A 10 -3.87 13.56 -13.08
CA PRO A 10 -3.90 12.44 -12.17
C PRO A 10 -5.10 12.56 -11.22
N PRO A 11 -5.73 11.44 -10.84
CA PRO A 11 -6.96 11.47 -10.06
C PRO A 11 -6.72 12.14 -8.71
N SER A 12 -7.60 13.07 -8.35
CA SER A 12 -7.53 13.77 -7.07
C SER A 12 -7.98 12.86 -5.92
N PRO A 13 -7.50 13.11 -4.68
CA PRO A 13 -7.99 12.41 -3.49
C PRO A 13 -9.51 12.47 -3.31
N ARG A 14 -10.15 13.55 -3.81
CA ARG A 14 -11.60 13.74 -3.77
C ARG A 14 -12.32 12.78 -4.73
N GLU A 15 -11.80 12.57 -5.93
CA GLU A 15 -12.33 11.59 -6.89
C GLU A 15 -12.25 10.16 -6.33
N ILE A 16 -11.15 9.83 -5.64
CA ILE A 16 -10.97 8.52 -4.98
C ILE A 16 -11.99 8.33 -3.84
N ALA A 17 -12.22 9.38 -3.04
CA ALA A 17 -13.20 9.37 -1.95
C ALA A 17 -14.63 9.19 -2.48
N ASP A 18 -15.00 9.89 -3.55
CA ASP A 18 -16.31 9.77 -4.20
C ASP A 18 -16.53 8.37 -4.77
N LEU A 19 -15.52 7.77 -5.40
CA LEU A 19 -15.59 6.39 -5.89
C LEU A 19 -15.77 5.38 -4.75
N THR A 20 -15.07 5.58 -3.64
CA THR A 20 -15.19 4.72 -2.45
C THR A 20 -16.58 4.82 -1.81
N ALA A 21 -17.18 6.02 -1.80
CA ALA A 21 -18.54 6.24 -1.33
C ALA A 21 -19.57 5.55 -2.24
N ARG A 22 -19.40 5.61 -3.57
CA ARG A 22 -20.24 4.89 -4.55
C ARG A 22 -20.12 3.38 -4.37
N LEU A 23 -18.91 2.86 -4.17
CA LEU A 23 -18.68 1.43 -3.90
C LEU A 23 -19.43 0.97 -2.64
N ARG A 24 -19.41 1.77 -1.56
CA ARG A 24 -20.14 1.48 -0.32
C ARG A 24 -21.66 1.47 -0.53
N ALA A 25 -22.19 2.38 -1.34
CA ALA A 25 -23.61 2.42 -1.68
C ALA A 25 -24.04 1.20 -2.53
N LEU A 26 -23.24 0.83 -3.53
CA LEU A 26 -23.50 -0.31 -4.41
C LEU A 26 -23.38 -1.68 -3.71
N THR A 27 -22.57 -1.77 -2.67
CA THR A 27 -22.39 -3.00 -1.86
C THR A 27 -23.46 -3.16 -0.78
N GLY A 28 -24.12 -2.07 -0.37
CA GLY A 28 -25.22 -2.08 0.61
C GLY A 28 -26.63 -2.28 0.00
N CYS A 29 -26.78 -2.12 -1.31
CA CYS A 29 -28.06 -2.20 -2.03
C CYS A 29 -27.97 -3.19 -3.20
N ARG A 30 -29.09 -3.80 -3.60
CA ARG A 30 -29.14 -4.65 -4.81
C ARG A 30 -29.14 -3.74 -6.04
N ALA A 31 -27.98 -3.18 -6.37
CA ALA A 31 -27.82 -2.30 -7.53
C ALA A 31 -28.16 -3.05 -8.83
N ASP A 32 -28.95 -2.41 -9.69
CA ASP A 32 -29.30 -2.97 -10.99
C ASP A 32 -28.07 -3.11 -11.89
N GLU A 33 -28.13 -4.03 -12.85
CA GLU A 33 -26.98 -4.44 -13.67
C GLU A 33 -26.37 -3.27 -14.46
N ALA A 34 -27.18 -2.29 -14.87
CA ALA A 34 -26.75 -1.09 -15.56
C ALA A 34 -25.88 -0.17 -14.67
N GLU A 35 -26.23 -0.01 -13.38
CA GLU A 35 -25.42 0.78 -12.44
C GLU A 35 -24.10 0.08 -12.12
N ARG A 36 -24.11 -1.27 -12.03
CA ARG A 36 -22.89 -2.05 -11.87
C ARG A 36 -21.98 -1.94 -13.09
N ALA A 37 -22.54 -1.94 -14.30
CA ALA A 37 -21.79 -1.77 -15.54
C ALA A 37 -21.15 -0.37 -15.63
N ALA A 38 -21.92 0.68 -15.34
CA ALA A 38 -21.40 2.06 -15.34
C ALA A 38 -20.28 2.25 -14.30
N PHE A 39 -20.41 1.65 -13.10
CA PHE A 39 -19.36 1.68 -12.10
C PHE A 39 -18.08 0.95 -12.54
N LEU A 40 -18.21 -0.18 -13.26
CA LEU A 40 -17.06 -0.92 -13.77
C LEU A 40 -16.35 -0.13 -14.89
N GLU A 41 -17.09 0.56 -15.74
CA GLU A 41 -16.53 1.45 -16.78
C GLU A 41 -15.78 2.64 -16.17
N ASP A 42 -16.36 3.30 -15.16
CA ASP A 42 -15.73 4.41 -14.42
C ASP A 42 -14.45 3.94 -13.69
N LYS A 43 -14.49 2.74 -13.09
CA LYS A 43 -13.32 2.12 -12.45
C LYS A 43 -12.24 1.74 -13.48
N GLU A 44 -12.61 1.18 -14.62
CA GLU A 44 -11.66 0.81 -15.68
C GLU A 44 -10.98 2.07 -16.26
N ALA A 45 -11.74 3.12 -16.53
CA ALA A 45 -11.19 4.40 -16.97
C ALA A 45 -10.27 5.06 -15.92
N LEU A 46 -10.56 4.89 -14.62
CA LEU A 46 -9.66 5.34 -13.55
C LEU A 46 -8.35 4.54 -13.54
N LEU A 47 -8.42 3.22 -13.69
CA LEU A 47 -7.24 2.35 -13.71
C LEU A 47 -6.34 2.62 -14.93
N ASP A 48 -6.95 2.86 -16.09
CA ASP A 48 -6.22 3.24 -17.32
C ASP A 48 -5.47 4.56 -17.09
N ARG A 49 -6.13 5.58 -16.51
CA ARG A 49 -5.48 6.86 -16.15
C ARG A 49 -4.35 6.72 -15.15
N MET A 50 -4.48 5.83 -14.16
CA MET A 50 -3.41 5.55 -13.20
C MET A 50 -2.24 4.80 -13.85
N ALA A 51 -2.50 3.96 -14.85
CA ALA A 51 -1.48 3.23 -15.58
C ALA A 51 -0.74 4.12 -16.60
N ASP A 52 -1.43 5.08 -17.22
CA ASP A 52 -0.86 6.11 -18.11
C ASP A 52 -0.04 7.19 -17.37
N ASP A 53 -0.07 7.22 -16.03
CA ASP A 53 0.88 7.98 -15.21
C ASP A 53 2.25 7.27 -15.25
N GLU A 54 2.85 7.22 -16.44
CA GLU A 54 4.17 6.68 -16.77
C GLU A 54 5.33 7.53 -16.18
N GLY A 55 5.10 8.11 -15.00
CA GLY A 55 6.12 8.66 -14.11
C GLY A 55 6.34 7.81 -12.85
N SER A 56 5.46 6.84 -12.56
CA SER A 56 5.58 5.96 -11.38
C SER A 56 5.19 4.51 -11.66
N ALA A 57 5.37 4.04 -12.90
CA ALA A 57 5.43 2.61 -13.16
C ALA A 57 6.79 2.08 -12.65
N VAL A 58 6.94 1.94 -11.33
CA VAL A 58 7.84 0.91 -10.80
C VAL A 58 7.36 -0.35 -11.47
N ALA A 59 8.18 -0.94 -12.34
CA ALA A 59 7.88 -2.24 -12.92
C ALA A 59 7.52 -3.15 -11.75
N VAL A 60 6.22 -3.47 -11.59
CA VAL A 60 5.73 -4.34 -10.54
C VAL A 60 6.18 -5.73 -10.95
N GLN A 61 7.45 -6.01 -10.72
CA GLN A 61 8.02 -7.34 -10.81
C GLN A 61 7.12 -8.21 -9.93
N PRO A 62 6.71 -9.39 -10.42
CA PRO A 62 5.86 -10.26 -9.64
C PRO A 62 6.50 -10.45 -8.26
N PRO A 63 5.74 -10.24 -7.17
CA PRO A 63 6.27 -10.30 -5.81
C PRO A 63 7.09 -11.58 -5.61
N MET A 64 8.35 -11.47 -5.15
CA MET A 64 9.18 -12.65 -4.99
C MET A 64 8.61 -13.54 -3.89
N THR A 65 8.51 -14.84 -4.17
CA THR A 65 8.16 -15.79 -3.10
C THR A 65 9.28 -15.87 -2.07
N ALA A 66 8.96 -16.25 -0.83
CA ALA A 66 9.95 -16.47 0.23
C ALA A 66 11.09 -17.40 -0.19
N GLU A 67 10.78 -18.40 -1.02
CA GLU A 67 11.76 -19.35 -1.55
C GLU A 67 12.66 -18.72 -2.62
N THR A 68 12.12 -17.86 -3.48
CA THR A 68 12.90 -17.09 -4.45
C THR A 68 13.84 -16.11 -3.72
N ALA A 69 13.34 -15.44 -2.69
CA ALA A 69 14.14 -14.54 -1.87
C ALA A 69 15.27 -15.28 -1.13
N ALA A 70 14.99 -16.45 -0.56
CA ALA A 70 16.01 -17.27 0.10
C ALA A 70 17.13 -17.70 -0.86
N ARG A 71 16.79 -18.02 -2.11
CA ARG A 71 17.81 -18.32 -3.14
C ARG A 71 18.62 -17.09 -3.55
N ALA A 72 17.98 -15.93 -3.67
CA ALA A 72 18.68 -14.67 -3.96
C ALA A 72 19.68 -14.29 -2.85
N LEU A 73 19.35 -14.61 -1.59
CA LEU A 73 20.22 -14.40 -0.43
C LEU A 73 21.31 -15.47 -0.28
N ALA A 74 21.14 -16.64 -0.89
CA ALA A 74 22.14 -17.71 -0.88
C ALA A 74 23.31 -17.32 -1.80
N GLY A 75 24.45 -16.96 -1.19
CA GLY A 75 25.67 -16.55 -1.88
C GLY A 75 26.89 -17.34 -1.36
N PRO A 76 28.12 -17.03 -1.85
CA PRO A 76 29.35 -17.77 -1.53
C PRO A 76 29.80 -17.77 -0.05
N GLY A 77 28.95 -17.33 0.88
CA GLY A 77 29.17 -17.42 2.33
C GLY A 77 27.89 -17.67 3.15
N ARG A 78 26.77 -18.02 2.51
CA ARG A 78 25.49 -18.25 3.19
C ARG A 78 24.75 -19.41 2.54
N THR A 79 24.40 -20.41 3.34
CA THR A 79 23.66 -21.57 2.83
C THR A 79 22.21 -21.18 2.51
N LEU A 80 21.55 -21.95 1.65
CA LEU A 80 20.13 -21.75 1.37
C LEU A 80 19.26 -21.94 2.62
N ASP A 81 19.64 -22.84 3.53
CA ASP A 81 18.89 -23.09 4.76
C ASP A 81 18.98 -21.91 5.73
N ASP A 82 20.18 -21.35 5.91
CA ASP A 82 20.38 -20.10 6.66
C ASP A 82 19.58 -18.94 6.04
N SER A 83 19.59 -18.81 4.71
CA SER A 83 18.81 -17.79 4.01
C SER A 83 17.30 -17.99 4.22
N ARG A 84 16.80 -19.22 4.21
CA ARG A 84 15.38 -19.53 4.51
C ARG A 84 15.03 -19.16 5.95
N ALA A 85 15.91 -19.44 6.91
CA ALA A 85 15.70 -19.08 8.30
C ALA A 85 15.58 -17.57 8.49
N LEU A 86 16.44 -16.79 7.82
CA LEU A 86 16.39 -15.31 7.86
C LEU A 86 15.11 -14.74 7.23
N VAL A 87 14.70 -15.25 6.06
CA VAL A 87 13.45 -14.83 5.43
C VAL A 87 12.25 -15.16 6.32
N ARG A 88 12.23 -16.33 6.96
CA ARG A 88 11.17 -16.71 7.90
C ARG A 88 11.15 -15.81 9.14
N GLN A 89 12.30 -15.49 9.70
CA GLN A 89 12.41 -14.59 10.85
C GLN A 89 11.90 -13.19 10.52
N TYR A 90 12.27 -12.65 9.35
CA TYR A 90 11.79 -11.37 8.85
C TYR A 90 10.27 -11.36 8.70
N LEU A 91 9.70 -12.36 8.03
CA LEU A 91 8.25 -12.45 7.83
C LEU A 91 7.48 -12.61 9.16
N ASP A 92 8.05 -13.30 10.14
CA ASP A 92 7.45 -13.41 11.48
C ASP A 92 7.47 -12.08 12.23
N GLU A 93 8.59 -11.35 12.17
CA GLU A 93 8.72 -10.01 12.77
C GLU A 93 7.77 -9.01 12.13
N VAL A 94 7.75 -8.94 10.80
CA VAL A 94 6.83 -8.08 10.06
C VAL A 94 5.38 -8.46 10.36
N SER A 95 5.05 -9.75 10.42
CA SER A 95 3.70 -10.20 10.81
C SER A 95 3.32 -9.72 12.22
N ARG A 96 4.27 -9.73 13.17
CA ARG A 96 4.06 -9.19 14.52
C ARG A 96 3.86 -7.67 14.51
N GLN A 97 4.62 -6.96 13.69
CA GLN A 97 4.53 -5.50 13.57
C GLN A 97 3.21 -5.03 12.96
N VAL A 98 2.77 -5.66 11.86
CA VAL A 98 1.53 -5.28 11.17
C VAL A 98 0.28 -5.95 11.74
N GLY A 99 0.44 -6.93 12.63
CA GLY A 99 -0.67 -7.65 13.28
C GLY A 99 -1.43 -8.61 12.37
N VAL A 100 -0.93 -8.88 11.16
CA VAL A 100 -1.52 -9.82 10.20
C VAL A 100 -0.47 -10.76 9.62
N PRO A 101 -0.83 -12.01 9.28
CA PRO A 101 0.08 -12.94 8.65
C PRO A 101 0.52 -12.49 7.25
N VAL A 102 1.77 -12.00 7.11
CA VAL A 102 2.32 -11.51 5.82
C VAL A 102 3.02 -12.59 4.99
N HIS A 103 3.01 -13.84 5.42
CA HIS A 103 3.70 -14.94 4.73
C HIS A 103 3.16 -15.25 3.32
N ARG A 104 2.03 -14.65 2.92
CA ARG A 104 1.50 -14.71 1.53
C ARG A 104 1.76 -13.45 0.73
N TRP A 105 2.27 -12.39 1.35
CA TRP A 105 2.68 -11.19 0.65
C TRP A 105 4.05 -11.51 0.04
N GLY A 106 4.22 -11.20 -1.24
CA GLY A 106 5.53 -11.43 -1.83
C GLY A 106 6.48 -10.29 -1.48
N LEU A 107 7.76 -10.64 -1.53
CA LEU A 107 8.87 -9.81 -1.11
C LEU A 107 9.40 -9.00 -2.30
N ASP A 108 9.82 -7.78 -2.04
CA ASP A 108 10.49 -6.93 -3.01
C ASP A 108 12.00 -6.77 -2.71
N GLU A 109 12.69 -5.98 -3.52
CA GLU A 109 14.13 -5.78 -3.41
C GLU A 109 14.55 -5.00 -2.15
N GLU A 110 13.66 -4.17 -1.59
CA GLU A 110 13.88 -3.49 -0.33
C GLU A 110 13.83 -4.49 0.83
N ASP A 111 12.85 -5.40 0.83
CA ASP A 111 12.78 -6.50 1.81
C ASP A 111 14.07 -7.32 1.80
N LEU A 112 14.57 -7.69 0.61
CA LEU A 112 15.83 -8.42 0.46
C LEU A 112 17.02 -7.68 1.04
N ARG A 113 17.10 -6.36 0.86
CA ARG A 113 18.15 -5.52 1.48
C ARG A 113 18.01 -5.49 3.00
N ALA A 114 16.79 -5.40 3.53
CA ALA A 114 16.54 -5.41 4.97
C ALA A 114 16.94 -6.76 5.60
N ILE A 115 16.60 -7.87 4.96
CA ILE A 115 16.97 -9.23 5.40
C ILE A 115 18.48 -9.44 5.29
N GLY A 116 19.10 -8.96 4.22
CA GLY A 116 20.55 -9.06 3.99
C GLY A 116 21.39 -8.28 5.01
N SER A 117 20.92 -7.11 5.41
CA SER A 117 21.58 -6.23 6.39
C SER A 117 21.27 -6.56 7.85
N GLY A 118 20.23 -7.35 8.13
CA GLY A 118 19.77 -7.64 9.49
C GLY A 118 19.14 -6.44 10.20
N ALA A 119 18.74 -5.40 9.46
CA ALA A 119 18.23 -4.14 10.01
C ALA A 119 16.95 -4.33 10.85
N VAL A 120 16.08 -5.26 10.45
CA VAL A 120 14.83 -5.54 11.18
C VAL A 120 15.07 -6.24 12.52
N THR A 121 16.16 -6.98 12.68
CA THR A 121 16.51 -7.65 13.95
C THR A 121 17.10 -6.69 14.99
N ALA A 122 17.56 -5.51 14.55
CA ALA A 122 18.22 -4.51 15.40
C ALA A 122 17.34 -3.29 15.72
N ALA A 123 16.30 -3.03 14.93
CA ALA A 123 15.34 -1.97 15.19
C ALA A 123 14.40 -2.40 16.33
N ASP A 124 14.32 -1.64 17.43
CA ASP A 124 13.31 -1.84 18.46
C ASP A 124 11.93 -1.51 17.86
N PRO A 125 11.08 -2.51 17.60
CA PRO A 125 9.86 -2.33 16.82
C PRO A 125 8.83 -1.47 17.57
N GLU A 126 8.90 -1.46 18.89
CA GLU A 126 8.03 -0.67 19.76
C GLU A 126 8.42 0.83 19.73
N GLN A 127 9.72 1.14 19.67
CA GLN A 127 10.19 2.51 19.50
C GLN A 127 9.81 3.09 18.13
N ALA A 128 10.02 2.34 17.04
CA ALA A 128 9.63 2.76 15.70
C ALA A 128 8.11 3.01 15.58
N ARG A 129 7.30 2.16 16.24
CA ARG A 129 5.84 2.34 16.30
C ARG A 129 5.45 3.61 17.05
N ARG A 130 6.12 3.94 18.17
CA ARG A 130 5.85 5.17 18.93
C ARG A 130 6.19 6.41 18.12
N GLU A 131 7.28 6.41 17.38
CA GLU A 131 7.70 7.50 16.51
C GLU A 131 6.74 7.69 15.32
N GLN A 132 6.25 6.60 14.71
CA GLN A 132 5.20 6.64 13.70
C GLN A 132 3.88 7.18 14.26
N LEU A 133 3.45 6.71 15.44
CA LEU A 133 2.25 7.22 16.11
C LEU A 133 2.37 8.71 16.43
N ALA A 134 3.53 9.16 16.90
CA ALA A 134 3.80 10.59 17.14
C ALA A 134 3.73 11.42 15.85
N THR A 135 4.23 10.87 14.73
CA THR A 135 4.18 11.52 13.41
C THR A 135 2.74 11.65 12.91
N TRP A 136 1.92 10.60 13.03
CA TRP A 136 0.51 10.65 12.63
C TRP A 136 -0.32 11.55 13.53
N HIS A 137 -0.08 11.55 14.85
CA HIS A 137 -0.73 12.48 15.76
C HIS A 137 -0.34 13.94 15.51
N ALA A 138 0.88 14.21 15.05
CA ALA A 138 1.31 15.55 14.69
C ALA A 138 0.59 16.07 13.42
N ASP A 139 0.23 15.18 12.49
CA ASP A 139 -0.49 15.53 11.25
C ASP A 139 -2.00 15.79 11.49
N ASP A 140 -2.58 15.18 12.54
CA ASP A 140 -4.02 15.28 12.87
C ASP A 140 -4.42 16.63 13.53
N HIS A 141 -3.45 17.46 13.94
CA HIS A 141 -3.73 18.75 14.60
C HIS A 141 -4.16 19.90 13.65
N GLY A 142 -4.46 19.60 12.38
CA GLY A 142 -4.86 20.61 11.37
C GLY A 142 -6.35 20.94 11.27
N LEU A 143 -7.26 20.22 11.97
CA LEU A 143 -8.71 20.32 11.74
C LEU A 143 -9.57 20.75 12.95
N ASP A 144 -8.98 21.17 14.06
CA ASP A 144 -9.72 21.70 15.22
C ASP A 144 -9.39 23.18 15.49
N ALA A 145 -9.60 24.03 14.49
CA ALA A 145 -9.60 25.48 14.66
C ALA A 145 -10.77 26.09 13.87
N GLY A 146 -12.00 25.76 14.27
CA GLY A 146 -13.15 26.24 13.51
C GLY A 146 -14.54 26.01 14.07
N ILE A 147 -14.70 25.65 15.35
CA ILE A 147 -16.03 25.68 15.99
C ILE A 147 -15.96 26.49 17.28
N ASP A 148 -15.93 27.81 17.13
CA ASP A 148 -16.31 28.73 18.19
C ASP A 148 -17.36 29.72 17.67
N LEU A 149 -18.39 29.89 18.51
CA LEU A 149 -19.41 30.94 18.51
C LEU A 149 -20.65 30.82 17.60
N VAL A 150 -21.69 30.12 18.08
CA VAL A 150 -23.05 30.72 18.20
C VAL A 150 -23.73 30.15 19.46
N ARG A 151 -23.56 30.83 20.59
CA ARG A 151 -24.47 30.75 21.74
C ARG A 151 -24.77 32.18 22.16
N GLU A 152 -26.02 32.60 21.89
CA GLU A 152 -26.78 33.81 22.27
C GLU A 152 -27.60 34.18 21.02
N ARG A 153 -28.94 34.16 21.01
CA ARG A 153 -29.89 34.70 21.97
C ARG A 153 -31.27 34.05 21.80
#